data_AF-A0A662WTW0-F1
#
_entry.id   AF-A0A662WTW0-F1
#
_cell.length_a   1.000
_cell.length_b   1.000
_cell.length_c   1.000
_cell.angle_alpha   90.00
_cell.angle_beta   90.00
_cell.angle_gamma   90.00
#
_symmetry.space_group_name_H-M   'P 1'
#
loop_
_entity.id
_entity.type
_entity.pdbx_description
1 polymer ?
#
loop_
_entity_poly.entity_id
_entity_poly.type
_entity_poly.pdbx_seq_one_letter_code
_entity_poly.pdbx_strand_id
1 'polypeptide(L)'
;GVRVNKIVGNRIIHKHINVRVEHVHQSKCRLSFLTRVKENELKKKEARATGVRAAIKRVPRQPKAGYTLKAKGTSPITMAAQPFVDLM
;
A
#
# COMPACT_ATOMS: atom_id res chain seq x y z
N GLY A 1 16.35 24.59 6.05
CA GLY A 1 15.15 24.87 5.26
C GLY A 1 14.72 23.66 4.45
N VAL A 2 13.47 23.59 4.03
CA VAL A 2 12.88 22.51 3.24
C VAL A 2 12.60 23.01 1.82
N ARG A 3 12.93 22.20 0.80
CA ARG A 3 12.53 22.46 -0.59
C ARG A 3 11.16 21.82 -0.84
N VAL A 4 10.19 22.64 -1.21
CA VAL A 4 8.83 22.19 -1.54
C VAL A 4 8.55 22.51 -3.00
N ASN A 5 7.87 21.59 -3.68
CA ASN A 5 7.37 21.81 -5.03
C ASN A 5 6.01 22.53 -4.92
N LYS A 6 5.95 23.81 -5.32
CA LYS A 6 4.73 24.60 -5.35
C LYS A 6 4.28 24.80 -6.79
N ILE A 7 3.02 24.48 -7.09
CA ILE A 7 2.41 24.80 -8.37
C ILE A 7 2.13 26.31 -8.38
N VAL A 8 2.60 27.02 -9.41
CA VAL A 8 2.34 28.44 -9.63
C VAL A 8 1.86 28.60 -11.06
N GLY A 9 0.55 28.82 -11.23
CA GLY A 9 -0.10 28.82 -12.53
C GLY A 9 0.05 27.45 -13.21
N ASN A 10 0.72 27.44 -14.37
CA ASN A 10 0.91 26.27 -15.23
C ASN A 10 2.19 25.46 -14.96
N ARG A 11 3.02 25.84 -13.98
CA ARG A 11 4.32 25.19 -13.75
C ARG A 11 4.58 24.88 -12.27
N ILE A 12 5.43 23.88 -12.04
CA ILE A 12 5.93 23.54 -10.71
C ILE A 12 7.23 24.29 -10.47
N ILE A 13 7.28 25.08 -9.39
CA ILE A 13 8.46 25.82 -8.97
C ILE A 13 8.94 25.27 -7.63
N HIS A 14 10.24 25.12 -7.48
CA HIS A 14 10.84 24.78 -6.21
C HIS A 14 10.94 26.02 -5.33
N LYS A 15 10.35 25.94 -4.14
CA LYS A 15 10.45 26.98 -3.12
C LYS A 15 11.28 26.44 -1.95
N HIS A 16 12.27 27.21 -1.53
CA HIS A 16 13.06 26.94 -0.35
C HIS A 16 12.46 27.74 0.81
N ILE A 17 12.06 27.04 1.87
CA ILE A 17 11.37 27.65 3.01
C ILE A 17 12.16 27.32 4.28
N ASN A 18 12.32 28.30 5.16
CA ASN A 18 12.88 28.08 6.49
C ASN A 18 11.75 27.78 7.46
N VAL A 19 11.76 26.58 8.04
CA VAL A 19 10.74 26.08 8.96
C VAL A 19 11.45 25.67 10.23
N ARG A 20 10.88 26.00 11.39
CA ARG A 20 11.42 25.55 12.68
C ARG A 20 11.16 24.05 12.90
N VAL A 21 11.93 23.43 13.80
CA VAL A 21 11.94 21.97 13.99
C VAL A 21 10.62 21.43 14.54
N GLU A 22 9.90 22.21 15.33
CA GLU A 22 8.61 21.87 15.95
C GLU A 22 7.50 21.65 14.92
N HIS A 23 7.62 22.26 13.73
CA HIS A 23 6.65 22.12 12.64
C HIS A 23 7.04 21.04 11.63
N VAL A 24 8.11 20.29 11.88
CA VAL A 24 8.63 19.27 10.96
C VAL A 24 8.60 17.90 11.64
N HIS A 25 8.15 16.90 10.89
CA HIS A 25 8.22 15.50 11.31
C HIS A 25 8.80 14.64 10.18
N GLN A 26 9.43 13.53 10.56
CA GLN A 26 10.02 12.62 9.58
C GLN A 26 8.95 11.83 8.83
N SER A 27 9.05 11.78 7.50
CA SER A 27 8.10 11.04 6.68
C SER A 27 8.34 9.51 6.74
N LYS A 28 7.27 8.77 7.07
CA LYS A 28 7.28 7.29 7.15
C LYS A 28 7.38 6.60 5.78
N CYS A 29 7.06 7.29 4.68
CA CYS A 29 7.12 6.68 3.34
C CYS A 29 8.56 6.30 2.95
N ARG A 30 9.54 7.13 3.32
CA ARG A 30 10.96 6.84 3.09
C ARG A 30 11.43 5.67 3.96
N LEU A 31 10.97 5.60 5.20
CA LEU A 31 11.29 4.49 6.10
C LEU A 31 10.79 3.16 5.52
N SER A 32 9.53 3.09 5.07
CA SER A 32 8.98 1.90 4.41
C SER A 32 9.73 1.52 3.12
N PHE A 33 10.20 2.51 2.36
CA PHE A 33 11.06 2.23 1.19
C PHE A 33 12.40 1.62 1.61
N LEU A 34 13.06 2.17 2.63
CA LEU A 34 14.35 1.69 3.11
C LEU A 34 14.27 0.29 3.73
N THR A 35 13.22 -0.01 4.52
CA THR A 35 13.00 -1.36 5.06
C THR A 35 12.86 -2.37 3.93
N ARG A 36 12.07 -2.05 2.89
CA ARG A 36 11.92 -2.90 1.72
C ARG A 36 13.22 -3.08 0.92
N VAL A 37 14.06 -2.05 0.82
CA VAL A 37 15.39 -2.18 0.18
C VAL A 37 16.25 -3.18 0.95
N LYS A 38 16.27 -3.10 2.29
CA LYS A 38 17.00 -4.06 3.13
C LYS A 38 16.49 -5.49 2.96
N GLU A 39 15.18 -5.70 3.05
CA GLU A 39 14.54 -7.01 2.83
C GLU A 39 14.86 -7.58 1.44
N ASN A 40 14.84 -6.74 0.41
CA ASN A 40 15.15 -7.14 -0.95
C ASN A 40 16.61 -7.57 -1.12
N GLU A 41 17.56 -6.87 -0.48
CA GLU A 41 18.97 -7.27 -0.51
C GLU A 41 19.21 -8.61 0.19
N LEU A 42 18.51 -8.89 1.30
CA LEU A 42 18.57 -10.19 1.95
C LEU A 42 18.05 -11.30 1.03
N LYS A 43 16.87 -11.11 0.42
CA LYS A 43 16.29 -12.06 -0.54
C LYS A 43 17.18 -12.30 -1.76
N LYS A 44 17.89 -11.26 -2.24
CA LYS A 44 18.88 -11.41 -3.33
C LYS A 44 20.07 -12.27 -2.92
N LYS A 45 20.58 -12.09 -1.70
CA LYS A 45 21.70 -12.88 -1.17
C LYS A 45 21.30 -14.36 -1.04
N GLU A 46 20.13 -14.62 -0.47
CA GLU A 46 19.58 -15.97 -0.35
C GLU A 46 19.35 -16.61 -1.73
N ALA A 47 18.74 -15.89 -2.68
CA ALA A 47 18.54 -16.35 -4.04
C ALA A 47 19.85 -16.71 -4.76
N ARG A 48 20.92 -15.95 -4.51
CA ARG A 48 22.26 -16.25 -5.04
C ARG A 48 22.88 -17.48 -4.39
N ALA A 49 22.68 -17.67 -3.09
CA ALA A 49 23.21 -18.83 -2.36
C ALA A 49 22.49 -20.14 -2.75
N THR A 50 21.16 -20.11 -2.87
CA THR A 50 20.35 -21.28 -3.22
C THR A 50 20.28 -21.53 -4.73
N GLY A 51 20.63 -20.54 -5.56
CA GLY A 51 20.52 -20.60 -7.02
C GLY A 51 19.09 -20.45 -7.57
N VAL A 52 18.10 -20.28 -6.69
CA VAL A 52 16.69 -20.09 -7.05
C VAL A 52 16.40 -18.62 -7.33
N ARG A 53 15.72 -18.33 -8.45
CA ARG A 53 15.37 -16.96 -8.83
C ARG A 53 14.28 -16.39 -7.92
N ALA A 54 14.59 -15.35 -7.15
CA ALA A 54 13.61 -14.63 -6.33
C ALA A 54 12.84 -13.55 -7.11
N ALA A 55 11.52 -13.52 -6.95
CA ALA A 55 10.65 -12.45 -7.43
C ALA A 55 10.63 -11.27 -6.43
N ILE A 56 11.37 -10.20 -6.72
CA ILE A 56 11.60 -9.07 -5.80
C ILE A 56 10.72 -7.85 -6.12
N LYS A 57 10.12 -7.81 -7.32
CA LYS A 57 9.24 -6.72 -7.74
C LYS A 57 7.87 -6.84 -7.07
N ARG A 58 7.26 -5.70 -6.77
CA ARG A 58 5.88 -5.64 -6.28
C ARG A 58 4.93 -5.90 -7.46
N VAL A 59 3.84 -6.62 -7.19
CA VAL A 59 2.80 -6.94 -8.16
C VAL A 59 1.48 -6.36 -7.63
N PRO A 60 0.61 -5.78 -8.49
CA PRO A 60 -0.73 -5.39 -8.06
C PRO A 60 -1.53 -6.61 -7.59
N ARG A 61 -2.63 -6.36 -6.89
CA ARG A 61 -3.55 -7.41 -6.46
C ARG A 61 -4.01 -8.23 -7.67
N GLN A 62 -3.73 -9.52 -7.64
CA GLN A 62 -4.16 -10.45 -8.67
C GLN A 62 -5.61 -10.90 -8.42
N PRO A 63 -6.31 -11.44 -9.45
CA PRO A 63 -7.59 -12.09 -9.26
C PRO A 63 -7.53 -13.14 -8.14
N LYS A 64 -8.62 -13.28 -7.39
CA LYS A 64 -8.70 -14.34 -6.36
C LYS A 64 -8.56 -15.69 -7.07
N ALA A 65 -7.70 -16.56 -6.54
CA ALA A 65 -7.64 -17.94 -6.99
C ALA A 65 -8.98 -18.63 -6.71
N GLY A 66 -9.34 -19.61 -7.56
CA GLY A 66 -10.47 -20.48 -7.30
C GLY A 66 -10.25 -21.22 -5.98
N TYR A 67 -11.29 -21.29 -5.14
CA TYR A 67 -11.26 -22.02 -3.88
C TYR A 67 -12.61 -22.68 -3.62
N THR A 68 -12.59 -23.81 -2.91
CA THR A 68 -13.81 -24.49 -2.47
C THR A 68 -14.20 -24.00 -1.09
N LEU A 69 -15.42 -23.46 -0.96
CA LEU A 69 -15.99 -23.10 0.33
C LEU A 69 -16.67 -24.32 0.96
N LYS A 70 -16.15 -24.82 2.09
CA LYS A 70 -16.85 -25.84 2.89
C LYS A 70 -17.82 -25.15 3.85
N ALA A 71 -19.10 -25.44 3.73
CA ALA A 71 -20.10 -25.06 4.72
C ALA A 71 -19.85 -25.88 6.00
N LYS A 72 -19.14 -25.32 6.98
CA LYS A 72 -18.85 -25.95 8.28
C LYS A 72 -20.12 -25.98 9.16
N GLY A 73 -21.18 -26.63 8.68
CA GLY A 73 -22.47 -26.73 9.38
C GLY A 73 -23.38 -25.50 9.28
N THR A 74 -22.97 -24.45 8.56
CA THR A 74 -23.82 -23.28 8.30
C THR A 74 -24.46 -23.38 6.93
N SER A 75 -25.79 -23.39 6.87
CA SER A 75 -26.53 -23.31 5.61
C SER A 75 -26.54 -21.89 5.05
N PRO A 76 -26.54 -21.71 3.72
CA PRO A 76 -26.76 -20.40 3.11
C PRO A 76 -28.10 -19.82 3.57
N ILE A 77 -28.08 -18.55 3.99
CA ILE A 77 -29.30 -17.84 4.38
C ILE A 77 -29.90 -17.21 3.11
N THR A 78 -31.14 -17.58 2.79
CA THR A 78 -31.90 -16.93 1.71
C THR A 78 -32.37 -15.56 2.19
N MET A 79 -31.90 -14.49 1.55
CA MET A 79 -32.29 -13.12 1.85
C MET A 79 -33.34 -12.64 0.84
N ALA A 80 -34.38 -11.94 1.31
CA ALA A 80 -35.39 -11.31 0.47
C ALA A 80 -35.29 -9.77 0.54
N ALA A 81 -35.70 -9.09 -0.54
CA ALA A 81 -35.78 -7.63 -0.54
C ALA A 81 -36.73 -7.16 0.56
N GLN A 82 -36.35 -6.10 1.28
CA GLN A 82 -37.22 -5.47 2.26
C GLN A 82 -38.26 -4.59 1.55
N PRO A 83 -39.52 -4.60 2.00
CA PRO A 83 -40.53 -3.70 1.45
C PRO A 83 -40.21 -2.24 1.78
N PHE A 84 -40.67 -1.32 0.94
CA PHE A 84 -40.61 0.11 1.22
C PHE A 84 -41.51 0.42 2.43
N VAL A 85 -40.97 1.18 3.39
CA VAL A 85 -41.70 1.66 4.56
C VAL A 85 -41.55 3.18 4.61
N ASP A 86 -42.67 3.89 4.53
CA ASP A 86 -42.70 5.33 4.80
C ASP A 86 -42.68 5.50 6.33
N LEU A 87 -41.48 5.72 6.89
CA LEU A 87 -41.29 5.97 8.31
C LEU A 87 -41.77 7.40 8.62
N MET A 88 -43.04 7.52 9.03
CA MET A 88 -43.47 8.60 9.93
C MET A 88 -42.89 8.39 11.32
#